data_AF-A0A8S1D1V8-F1
#
_entry.id   AF-A0A8S1D1V8-F1
#
_cell.length_a   1.000
_cell.length_b   1.000
_cell.length_c   1.000
_cell.angle_alpha   90.00
_cell.angle_beta   90.00
_cell.angle_gamma   90.00
#
_symmetry.space_group_name_H-M   'P 1'
#
loop_
_entity.id
_entity.type
_entity.pdbx_description
1 polymer ?
#
loop_
_entity_poly.entity_id
_entity_poly.type
_entity_poly.pdbx_seq_one_letter_code
_entity_poly.pdbx_strand_id
1 'polypeptide(L)'
;MYAADVFGSTTTQLPPPTMSGVKTFSFLDYFVFCSLMLTSAVIGVYFAFFAKQKQNTTKEYLMGGKNMGIFPITMSLVASYISGVSLLGVPAEIYTFGTQYGVIIIAEVLVCVLCSYVFMPVFYKLQLYSSFEYLRMRYDNSVRLFLSVLYCLMTILYTPLIIYIPSLAFSQVSGINLYVVAVATCAICIFYTSLGGLKAVVWTDTVQSFAMILGVVAVTVLGTMDVGGVGVVLDRAAASNRLEFFNLDPNPLVRHTFWTVVIGNFFMWLSHIAANQAILQRCLALPTVGKARRALISLSIGISLFVVFSVYSGLVIYAKYHDCDPVYSQAIRKVDQILPYTVMDLANSVPGFPGIFIAGVFSAALRSE
;
A
#
# COMPACT_ATOMS: atom_id res chain seq x y z
N MET A 1 6.36 -7.02 13.61
CA MET A 1 5.70 -6.80 14.91
C MET A 1 4.31 -6.18 14.77
N TYR A 2 3.60 -6.39 13.65
CA TYR A 2 2.20 -5.93 13.45
C TYR A 2 1.17 -7.05 13.67
N ALA A 3 1.60 -8.31 13.76
CA ALA A 3 0.71 -9.47 13.93
C ALA A 3 0.45 -9.86 15.39
N ALA A 4 1.24 -9.35 16.35
CA ALA A 4 1.18 -9.80 17.74
C ALA A 4 0.05 -9.13 18.54
N ASP A 5 -0.31 -7.88 18.24
CA ASP A 5 -1.37 -7.15 18.95
C ASP A 5 -2.80 -7.46 18.45
N VAL A 6 -2.94 -8.37 17.47
CA VAL A 6 -4.25 -8.80 16.96
C VAL A 6 -4.85 -9.93 17.79
N PHE A 7 -4.03 -10.73 18.48
CA PHE A 7 -4.47 -11.95 19.16
C PHE A 7 -4.65 -11.83 20.68
N GLY A 8 -4.36 -10.67 21.28
CA GLY A 8 -4.47 -10.44 22.72
C GLY A 8 -5.79 -9.80 23.16
N SER A 9 -6.93 -10.49 23.05
CA SER A 9 -8.07 -10.37 24.00
C SER A 9 -9.30 -11.15 23.50
N THR A 10 -9.58 -12.27 24.17
CA THR A 10 -10.86 -12.96 24.13
C THR A 10 -11.89 -12.11 24.87
N THR A 11 -12.42 -11.08 24.21
CA THR A 11 -13.64 -10.39 24.65
C THR A 11 -14.65 -10.46 23.51
N THR A 12 -15.87 -10.86 23.85
CA THR A 12 -17.09 -10.89 23.03
C THR A 12 -17.02 -9.93 21.84
N GLN A 13 -16.97 -10.48 20.61
CA GLN A 13 -16.97 -9.69 19.38
C GLN A 13 -18.33 -9.01 19.19
N LEU A 14 -18.50 -7.85 19.81
CA LEU A 14 -19.43 -6.84 19.34
C LEU A 14 -19.05 -6.47 17.90
N PRO A 15 -20.04 -6.22 17.00
CA PRO A 15 -19.75 -5.74 15.66
C PRO A 15 -18.84 -4.50 15.72
N PRO A 16 -17.98 -4.25 14.71
CA PRO A 16 -17.13 -3.07 14.71
C PRO A 16 -18.01 -1.85 14.94
N PRO A 17 -17.80 -1.06 16.01
CA PRO A 17 -18.63 0.11 16.23
C PRO A 17 -18.38 1.08 15.09
N THR A 18 -19.46 1.60 14.53
CA THR A 18 -19.44 2.82 13.72
C THR A 18 -18.75 3.92 14.51
N MET A 19 -17.88 4.69 13.85
CA MET A 19 -17.23 5.86 14.45
C MET A 19 -18.29 6.79 15.03
N SER A 20 -18.18 7.15 16.30
CA SER A 20 -19.14 8.05 16.94
C SER A 20 -18.77 9.50 16.63
N GLY A 21 -19.80 10.33 16.39
CA GLY A 21 -19.61 11.77 16.16
C GLY A 21 -19.33 12.18 14.70
N VAL A 22 -19.25 11.24 13.76
CA VAL A 22 -19.01 11.55 12.34
C VAL A 22 -20.08 10.91 11.45
N LYS A 23 -20.48 11.58 10.37
CA LYS A 23 -21.46 11.05 9.41
C LYS A 23 -20.91 9.79 8.72
N THR A 24 -21.80 8.84 8.42
CA THR A 24 -21.48 7.67 7.61
C THR A 24 -21.47 8.01 6.11
N PHE A 25 -21.04 7.06 5.28
CA PHE A 25 -21.02 7.18 3.82
C PHE A 25 -22.31 7.76 3.22
N SER A 26 -22.15 8.80 2.41
CA SER A 26 -23.23 9.34 1.59
C SER A 26 -23.45 8.49 0.34
N PHE A 27 -24.59 8.69 -0.34
CA PHE A 27 -24.87 8.04 -1.63
C PHE A 27 -23.76 8.30 -2.67
N LEU A 28 -23.19 9.52 -2.65
CA LEU A 28 -22.10 9.90 -3.56
C LEU A 28 -20.83 9.08 -3.27
N ASP A 29 -20.53 8.80 -2.01
CA ASP A 29 -19.35 8.01 -1.62
C ASP A 29 -19.46 6.56 -2.12
N TYR A 30 -20.64 5.95 -1.95
CA TYR A 30 -20.93 4.63 -2.50
C TYR A 30 -20.87 4.61 -4.01
N PHE A 31 -21.43 5.61 -4.69
CA PHE A 31 -21.40 5.70 -6.13
C PHE A 31 -19.96 5.79 -6.66
N VAL A 32 -19.13 6.65 -6.07
CA VAL A 32 -17.73 6.80 -6.45
C VAL A 32 -16.95 5.51 -6.20
N PHE A 33 -17.10 4.90 -5.02
CA PHE A 33 -16.46 3.62 -4.70
C PHE A 33 -16.83 2.52 -5.70
N CYS A 34 -18.13 2.31 -5.93
CA CYS A 34 -18.64 1.30 -6.86
C CYS A 34 -18.18 1.59 -8.30
N SER A 35 -18.16 2.86 -8.72
CA SER A 35 -17.70 3.23 -10.07
C SER A 35 -16.22 2.88 -10.30
N LEU A 36 -15.38 3.03 -9.28
CA LEU A 36 -13.95 2.73 -9.37
C LEU A 36 -13.68 1.22 -9.40
N MET A 37 -14.40 0.46 -8.57
CA MET A 37 -14.38 -1.01 -8.60
C MET A 37 -14.89 -1.54 -9.95
N LEU A 38 -15.98 -0.99 -10.47
CA LEU A 38 -16.54 -1.37 -11.77
C LEU A 38 -15.59 -1.04 -12.93
N THR A 39 -14.95 0.13 -12.90
CA THR A 39 -13.93 0.51 -13.90
C THR A 39 -12.79 -0.51 -13.93
N SER A 40 -12.37 -0.99 -12.77
CA SER A 40 -11.31 -2.01 -12.65
C SER A 40 -11.76 -3.34 -13.26
N ALA A 41 -13.00 -3.77 -13.00
CA ALA A 41 -13.58 -4.96 -13.60
C ALA A 41 -13.72 -4.84 -15.12
N VAL A 42 -14.16 -3.68 -15.62
CA VAL A 42 -14.30 -3.40 -17.06
C VAL A 42 -12.95 -3.44 -17.77
N ILE A 43 -11.88 -2.90 -17.16
CA ILE A 43 -10.52 -2.99 -17.71
C ILE A 43 -10.09 -4.47 -17.81
N GLY A 44 -10.35 -5.27 -16.77
CA GLY A 44 -10.10 -6.71 -16.78
C GLY A 44 -10.81 -7.43 -17.93
N VAL A 45 -12.12 -7.19 -18.08
CA VAL A 45 -12.95 -7.76 -19.15
C VAL A 45 -12.50 -7.28 -20.53
N TYR A 46 -12.15 -6.01 -20.69
CA TYR A 46 -11.66 -5.45 -21.95
C TYR A 46 -10.38 -6.16 -22.42
N PHE A 47 -9.40 -6.33 -21.53
CA PHE A 47 -8.17 -7.05 -21.86
C PHE A 47 -8.36 -8.55 -22.05
N ALA A 48 -9.38 -9.15 -21.42
CA ALA A 48 -9.72 -10.56 -21.60
C ALA A 48 -10.37 -10.83 -22.98
N PHE A 49 -11.34 -10.01 -23.40
CA PHE A 49 -12.17 -10.28 -24.56
C PHE A 49 -11.79 -9.50 -25.82
N PHE A 50 -11.35 -8.25 -25.69
CA PHE A 50 -11.10 -7.36 -26.84
C PHE A 50 -9.62 -7.25 -27.21
N ALA A 51 -8.70 -7.37 -26.24
CA ALA A 51 -7.26 -7.42 -26.53
C ALA A 51 -6.78 -8.79 -27.07
N LYS A 52 -7.72 -9.64 -27.53
CA LYS A 52 -7.57 -11.06 -27.88
C LYS A 52 -6.59 -11.36 -29.02
N GLN A 53 -5.94 -10.37 -29.64
CA GLN A 53 -5.11 -10.64 -30.81
C GLN A 53 -3.84 -11.46 -30.52
N LYS A 54 -3.39 -11.66 -29.26
CA LYS A 54 -2.19 -12.49 -28.95
C LYS A 54 -2.14 -13.23 -27.59
N GLN A 55 -3.25 -13.41 -26.86
CA GLN A 55 -3.24 -14.01 -25.51
C GLN A 55 -2.91 -15.54 -25.43
N ASN A 56 -2.74 -16.25 -26.54
CA ASN A 56 -2.58 -17.71 -26.54
C ASN A 56 -1.21 -18.25 -26.07
N THR A 57 -0.28 -17.39 -25.63
CA THR A 57 1.02 -17.86 -25.11
C THR A 57 1.20 -17.48 -23.65
N THR A 58 1.72 -18.41 -22.83
CA THR A 58 2.08 -18.18 -21.42
C THR A 58 2.96 -16.94 -21.25
N LYS A 59 3.77 -16.61 -22.26
CA LYS A 59 4.63 -15.42 -22.32
C LYS A 59 3.84 -14.11 -22.44
N GLU A 60 2.71 -14.10 -23.15
CA GLU A 60 1.83 -12.92 -23.24
C GLU A 60 1.12 -12.69 -21.90
N TYR A 61 0.61 -13.77 -21.29
CA TYR A 61 -0.11 -13.73 -20.02
C TYR A 61 0.81 -13.31 -18.85
N LEU A 62 1.99 -13.91 -18.74
CA LEU A 62 2.92 -13.68 -17.63
C LEU A 62 3.83 -12.45 -17.83
N MET A 63 4.20 -12.08 -19.06
CA MET A 63 5.20 -11.02 -19.31
C MET A 63 4.65 -9.84 -20.11
N GLY A 64 3.35 -9.81 -20.41
CA GLY A 64 2.71 -8.72 -21.15
C GLY A 64 3.31 -8.49 -22.56
N GLY A 65 3.97 -9.49 -23.14
CA GLY A 65 4.61 -9.39 -24.46
C GLY A 65 5.82 -8.45 -24.53
N LYS A 66 6.38 -7.99 -23.40
CA LYS A 66 7.52 -7.07 -23.30
C LYS A 66 7.39 -5.68 -23.95
N ASN A 67 6.19 -5.31 -24.37
CA ASN A 67 5.93 -4.04 -25.04
C ASN A 67 5.30 -3.00 -24.10
N MET A 68 5.39 -3.21 -22.79
CA MET A 68 4.80 -2.31 -21.81
C MET A 68 5.54 -0.97 -21.72
N GLY A 69 4.76 0.09 -21.56
CA GLY A 69 5.28 1.43 -21.30
C GLY A 69 5.92 1.50 -19.91
N ILE A 70 6.90 2.38 -19.75
CA ILE A 70 7.58 2.55 -18.45
C ILE A 70 6.63 3.11 -17.38
N PHE A 71 5.75 4.04 -17.76
CA PHE A 71 4.80 4.69 -16.87
C PHE A 71 3.84 3.71 -16.18
N PRO A 72 3.04 2.88 -16.90
CA PRO A 72 2.12 1.95 -16.24
C PRO A 72 2.84 0.89 -15.40
N ILE A 73 4.04 0.45 -15.82
CA ILE A 73 4.85 -0.47 -15.02
C ILE A 73 5.32 0.20 -13.72
N THR A 74 5.84 1.43 -13.78
CA THR A 74 6.24 2.17 -12.57
C THR A 74 5.05 2.42 -11.66
N MET A 75 3.91 2.85 -12.19
CA MET A 75 2.70 3.07 -11.37
C MET A 75 2.22 1.77 -10.72
N SER A 76 2.26 0.65 -11.44
CA SER A 76 1.95 -0.66 -10.89
C SER A 76 2.95 -1.12 -9.84
N LEU A 77 4.26 -0.87 -10.02
CA LEU A 77 5.28 -1.15 -9.01
C LEU A 77 5.07 -0.31 -7.73
N VAL A 78 4.80 1.00 -7.89
CA VAL A 78 4.51 1.90 -6.75
C VAL A 78 3.23 1.46 -6.06
N ALA A 79 2.21 1.10 -6.82
CA ALA A 79 0.95 0.61 -6.32
C ALA A 79 1.07 -0.70 -5.53
N SER A 80 1.86 -1.67 -6.02
CA SER A 80 2.07 -2.92 -5.31
C SER A 80 2.79 -2.73 -3.99
N TYR A 81 3.65 -1.71 -3.89
CA TYR A 81 4.31 -1.36 -2.64
C TYR A 81 3.34 -0.73 -1.64
N ILE A 82 2.54 0.24 -2.09
CA ILE A 82 1.61 0.95 -1.21
C ILE A 82 0.41 0.03 -0.94
N SER A 83 0.50 -0.74 0.13
CA SER A 83 -0.57 -1.60 0.61
C SER A 83 -1.58 -0.81 1.45
N GLY A 84 -2.78 -1.38 1.66
CA GLY A 84 -3.73 -0.84 2.64
C GLY A 84 -3.11 -0.72 4.04
N VAL A 85 -2.15 -1.59 4.38
CA VAL A 85 -1.42 -1.57 5.66
C VAL A 85 -0.55 -0.32 5.76
N SER A 86 0.26 -0.01 4.74
CA SER A 86 1.14 1.16 4.79
C SER A 86 0.37 2.47 4.66
N LEU A 87 -0.69 2.47 3.84
CA LEU A 87 -1.58 3.63 3.68
C LEU A 87 -2.25 4.07 4.99
N LEU A 88 -2.75 3.13 5.80
CA LEU A 88 -3.37 3.44 7.08
C LEU A 88 -2.35 3.50 8.23
N GLY A 89 -1.35 2.62 8.21
CA GLY A 89 -0.42 2.41 9.31
C GLY A 89 0.66 3.50 9.42
N VAL A 90 1.19 4.02 8.30
CA VAL A 90 2.24 5.07 8.38
C VAL A 90 1.70 6.34 9.03
N PRO A 91 0.54 6.91 8.61
CA PRO A 91 0.00 8.09 9.29
C PRO A 91 -0.36 7.84 10.75
N ALA A 92 -0.85 6.64 11.09
CA ALA A 92 -1.15 6.24 12.47
C ALA A 92 0.11 6.15 13.35
N GLU A 93 1.22 5.62 12.81
CA GLU A 93 2.51 5.55 13.49
C GLU A 93 3.04 6.96 13.79
N ILE A 94 2.93 7.88 12.82
CA ILE A 94 3.43 9.26 12.95
C ILE A 94 2.55 10.06 13.91
N TYR A 95 1.23 9.88 13.86
CA TYR A 95 0.29 10.42 14.84
C TYR A 95 0.65 10.01 16.28
N THR A 96 1.10 8.77 16.47
CA THR A 96 1.35 8.21 17.81
C THR A 96 2.76 8.52 18.30
N PHE A 97 3.78 8.36 17.46
CA PHE A 97 5.19 8.38 17.87
C PHE A 97 6.05 9.47 17.22
N GLY A 98 5.53 10.24 16.25
CA GLY A 98 6.26 11.34 15.61
C GLY A 98 7.05 10.94 14.37
N THR A 99 7.94 11.81 13.90
CA THR A 99 8.54 11.75 12.55
C THR A 99 9.66 10.74 12.36
N GLN A 100 10.07 10.02 13.41
CA GLN A 100 11.23 9.13 13.40
C GLN A 100 11.15 8.06 12.30
N TYR A 101 9.95 7.54 11.99
CA TYR A 101 9.77 6.56 10.91
C TYR A 101 10.11 7.14 9.52
N GLY A 102 10.03 8.45 9.31
CA GLY A 102 10.26 9.10 8.02
C GLY A 102 11.66 8.89 7.43
N VAL A 103 12.67 8.58 8.25
CA VAL A 103 14.03 8.28 7.76
C VAL A 103 14.14 6.95 7.00
N ILE A 104 13.07 6.15 6.96
CA ILE A 104 12.98 4.93 6.14
C ILE A 104 13.27 5.18 4.66
N ILE A 105 13.00 6.40 4.16
CA ILE A 105 13.29 6.85 2.80
C ILE A 105 14.78 6.64 2.44
N ILE A 106 15.69 6.83 3.39
CA ILE A 106 17.13 6.64 3.15
C ILE A 106 17.40 5.16 2.82
N ALA A 107 16.82 4.24 3.58
CA ALA A 107 16.98 2.80 3.33
C ALA A 107 16.38 2.40 1.98
N GLU A 108 15.18 2.91 1.66
CA GLU A 108 14.49 2.65 0.39
C GLU A 108 15.32 3.04 -0.83
N VAL A 109 15.87 4.26 -0.83
CA VAL A 109 16.68 4.78 -1.93
C VAL A 109 17.94 3.93 -2.11
N LEU A 110 18.63 3.60 -1.02
CA LEU A 110 19.84 2.76 -1.06
C LEU A 110 19.54 1.37 -1.64
N VAL A 111 18.46 0.74 -1.21
CA VAL A 111 18.04 -0.57 -1.73
C VAL A 111 17.64 -0.48 -3.20
N CYS A 112 16.86 0.52 -3.61
CA CYS A 112 16.44 0.66 -5.00
C CYS A 112 17.64 0.85 -5.94
N VAL A 113 18.62 1.66 -5.53
CA VAL A 113 19.88 1.82 -6.27
C VAL A 113 20.61 0.49 -6.36
N LEU A 114 20.81 -0.21 -5.22
CA LEU A 114 21.47 -1.52 -5.19
C LEU A 114 20.77 -2.53 -6.11
N CYS A 115 19.45 -2.66 -6.01
CA CYS A 115 18.64 -3.56 -6.83
C CYS A 115 18.73 -3.22 -8.32
N SER A 116 18.77 -1.94 -8.68
CA SER A 116 18.85 -1.51 -10.08
C SER A 116 20.20 -1.82 -10.75
N TYR A 117 21.30 -1.71 -10.01
CA TYR A 117 22.64 -1.92 -10.57
C TYR A 117 23.17 -3.35 -10.39
N VAL A 118 22.79 -4.04 -9.32
CA VAL A 118 23.31 -5.38 -8.99
C VAL A 118 22.33 -6.49 -9.39
N PHE A 119 21.10 -6.46 -8.89
CA PHE A 119 20.14 -7.56 -9.08
C PHE A 119 19.48 -7.54 -10.45
N MET A 120 19.00 -6.37 -10.89
CA MET A 120 18.24 -6.21 -12.12
C MET A 120 18.98 -6.71 -13.37
N PRO A 121 20.29 -6.42 -13.59
CA PRO A 121 20.99 -6.89 -14.78
C PRO A 121 21.12 -8.42 -14.83
N VAL A 122 21.21 -9.08 -13.67
CA VAL A 122 21.32 -10.54 -13.58
C VAL A 122 19.99 -11.17 -13.99
N PHE A 123 18.89 -10.80 -13.33
CA PHE A 123 17.56 -11.33 -13.67
C PHE A 123 17.14 -10.99 -15.09
N TYR A 124 17.47 -9.79 -15.57
CA TYR A 124 17.14 -9.39 -16.93
C TYR A 124 17.94 -10.15 -17.99
N LYS A 125 19.20 -10.56 -17.73
CA LYS A 125 19.95 -11.41 -18.66
C LYS A 125 19.38 -12.83 -18.70
N LEU A 126 18.96 -13.37 -17.55
CA LEU A 126 18.48 -14.74 -17.42
C LEU A 126 17.06 -14.94 -17.96
N GLN A 127 16.23 -13.88 -18.01
CA GLN A 127 14.88 -13.92 -18.60
C GLN A 127 13.98 -15.04 -18.05
N LEU A 128 14.11 -15.28 -16.74
CA LEU A 128 13.35 -16.30 -16.05
C LEU A 128 11.91 -15.84 -15.81
N TYR A 129 10.97 -16.77 -15.93
CA TYR A 129 9.57 -16.54 -15.56
C TYR A 129 9.36 -16.50 -14.05
N SER A 130 10.26 -17.13 -13.29
CA SER A 130 10.18 -17.24 -11.83
C SER A 130 11.54 -16.93 -11.20
N SER A 131 11.54 -16.14 -10.13
CA SER A 131 12.71 -15.87 -9.28
C SER A 131 13.25 -17.17 -8.67
N PHE A 132 12.40 -18.16 -8.41
CA PHE A 132 12.81 -19.46 -7.89
C PHE A 132 13.56 -20.32 -8.91
N GLU A 133 13.40 -20.08 -10.21
CA GLU A 133 14.18 -20.79 -11.22
C GLU A 133 15.66 -20.39 -11.16
N TYR A 134 15.97 -19.17 -10.71
CA TYR A 134 17.34 -18.75 -10.44
C TYR A 134 17.97 -19.61 -9.34
N LEU A 135 17.21 -19.90 -8.29
CA LEU A 135 17.67 -20.73 -7.18
C LEU A 135 17.95 -22.17 -7.62
N ARG A 136 17.17 -22.71 -8.55
CA ARG A 136 17.46 -24.01 -9.17
C ARG A 136 18.76 -24.01 -9.96
N MET A 137 19.02 -22.96 -10.75
CA MET A 137 20.25 -22.87 -11.54
C MET A 137 21.49 -22.66 -10.67
N ARG A 138 21.35 -21.95 -9.54
CA ARG A 138 22.46 -21.61 -8.66
C ARG A 138 22.76 -22.70 -7.63
N TYR A 139 21.73 -23.38 -7.14
CA TYR A 139 21.80 -24.43 -6.14
C TYR A 139 21.28 -25.73 -6.76
N ASP A 140 20.09 -26.18 -6.39
CA ASP A 140 19.50 -27.42 -6.87
C ASP A 140 17.96 -27.35 -6.91
N ASN A 141 17.33 -28.42 -7.37
CA ASN A 141 15.87 -28.50 -7.46
C ASN A 141 15.18 -28.55 -6.09
N SER A 142 15.86 -29.08 -5.05
CA SER A 142 15.29 -29.19 -3.70
C SER A 142 15.10 -27.82 -3.07
N VAL A 143 16.11 -26.93 -3.19
CA VAL A 143 16.02 -25.54 -2.73
C VAL A 143 14.91 -24.78 -3.47
N ARG A 144 14.78 -24.97 -4.79
CA ARG A 144 13.67 -24.37 -5.56
C ARG A 144 12.32 -24.80 -5.01
N LEU A 145 12.10 -26.11 -4.82
CA LEU A 145 10.81 -26.63 -4.36
C LEU A 145 10.50 -26.14 -2.94
N PHE A 146 11.46 -26.23 -2.03
CA PHE A 146 11.30 -25.79 -0.64
C PHE A 146 10.92 -24.31 -0.55
N LEU A 147 11.66 -23.43 -1.23
CA LEU A 147 11.40 -21.98 -1.18
C LEU A 147 10.12 -21.59 -1.93
N SER A 148 9.77 -22.30 -3.01
CA SER A 148 8.49 -22.06 -3.71
C SER A 148 7.30 -22.44 -2.83
N VAL A 149 7.36 -23.59 -2.14
CA VAL A 149 6.30 -24.04 -1.22
C VAL A 149 6.19 -23.08 -0.02
N LEU A 150 7.33 -22.69 0.56
CA LEU A 150 7.36 -21.74 1.68
C LEU A 150 6.78 -20.39 1.26
N TYR A 151 7.10 -19.90 0.07
CA TYR A 151 6.52 -18.67 -0.47
C TYR A 151 5.01 -18.80 -0.66
N CYS A 152 4.52 -19.88 -1.28
CA CYS A 152 3.09 -20.11 -1.44
C CYS A 152 2.35 -20.17 -0.09
N LEU A 153 2.91 -20.83 0.91
CA LEU A 153 2.34 -20.87 2.26
C LEU A 153 2.28 -19.46 2.88
N MET A 154 3.36 -18.69 2.78
CA MET A 154 3.40 -17.30 3.26
C MET A 154 2.37 -16.43 2.56
N THR A 155 2.22 -16.55 1.23
CA THR A 155 1.20 -15.81 0.47
C THR A 155 -0.20 -16.19 0.96
N ILE A 156 -0.55 -17.48 1.04
CA ILE A 156 -1.89 -17.93 1.49
C ILE A 156 -2.24 -17.41 2.88
N LEU A 157 -1.25 -17.31 3.79
CA LEU A 157 -1.46 -16.78 5.14
C LEU A 157 -1.55 -15.25 5.17
N TYR A 158 -0.91 -14.56 4.22
CA TYR A 158 -0.83 -13.10 4.17
C TYR A 158 -2.01 -12.46 3.42
N THR A 159 -2.51 -13.09 2.35
CA THR A 159 -3.63 -12.58 1.53
C THR A 159 -4.86 -12.19 2.35
N PRO A 160 -5.35 -13.00 3.31
CA PRO A 160 -6.52 -12.64 4.11
C PRO A 160 -6.29 -11.39 4.96
N LEU A 161 -5.07 -11.18 5.48
CA LEU A 161 -4.73 -10.01 6.29
C LEU A 161 -4.78 -8.73 5.44
N ILE A 162 -4.28 -8.80 4.20
CA ILE A 162 -4.32 -7.66 3.29
C ILE A 162 -5.75 -7.26 2.93
N ILE A 163 -6.67 -8.23 2.78
CA ILE A 163 -8.09 -7.95 2.50
C ILE A 163 -8.85 -7.48 3.75
N TYR A 164 -8.44 -7.94 4.93
CA TYR A 164 -9.08 -7.59 6.19
C TYR A 164 -8.97 -6.09 6.52
N ILE A 165 -7.80 -5.49 6.36
CA ILE A 165 -7.53 -4.08 6.69
C ILE A 165 -8.42 -3.08 5.92
N PRO A 166 -8.51 -3.11 4.57
CA PRO A 166 -9.42 -2.24 3.82
C PRO A 166 -10.89 -2.54 4.15
N SER A 167 -11.25 -3.81 4.34
CA SER A 167 -12.61 -4.23 4.72
C SER A 167 -13.02 -3.66 6.07
N LEU A 168 -12.09 -3.63 7.01
CA LEU A 168 -12.25 -3.01 8.31
C LEU A 168 -12.43 -1.49 8.18
N ALA A 169 -11.61 -0.81 7.37
CA ALA A 169 -11.74 0.63 7.14
C ALA A 169 -13.09 0.99 6.48
N PHE A 170 -13.52 0.23 5.46
CA PHE A 170 -14.84 0.44 4.83
C PHE A 170 -15.99 0.14 5.78
N SER A 171 -15.91 -0.94 6.56
CA SER A 171 -16.94 -1.28 7.54
C SER A 171 -17.15 -0.16 8.57
N GLN A 172 -16.07 0.50 9.00
CA GLN A 172 -16.14 1.60 9.97
C GLN A 172 -16.87 2.85 9.44
N VAL A 173 -16.69 3.17 8.17
CA VAL A 173 -17.24 4.39 7.55
C VAL A 173 -18.63 4.16 6.92
N SER A 174 -18.92 2.93 6.50
CA SER A 174 -20.21 2.54 5.91
C SER A 174 -21.21 2.00 6.92
N GLY A 175 -20.74 1.44 8.04
CA GLY A 175 -21.55 0.66 8.97
C GLY A 175 -21.94 -0.74 8.46
N ILE A 176 -21.50 -1.14 7.26
CA ILE A 176 -21.76 -2.46 6.70
C ILE A 176 -20.90 -3.50 7.41
N ASN A 177 -21.44 -4.71 7.61
CA ASN A 177 -20.72 -5.82 8.24
C ASN A 177 -19.42 -6.15 7.48
N LEU A 178 -18.31 -6.22 8.23
CA LEU A 178 -16.97 -6.49 7.71
C LEU A 178 -16.89 -7.74 6.83
N TYR A 179 -17.55 -8.84 7.23
CA TYR A 179 -17.50 -10.11 6.49
C TYR A 179 -18.17 -9.99 5.10
N VAL A 180 -19.25 -9.21 5.00
CA VAL A 180 -19.94 -8.98 3.72
C VAL A 180 -19.03 -8.21 2.76
N VAL A 181 -18.37 -7.16 3.26
CA VAL A 181 -17.43 -6.34 2.48
C VAL A 181 -16.24 -7.16 2.00
N ALA A 182 -15.67 -7.98 2.90
CA ALA A 182 -14.53 -8.83 2.57
C ALA A 182 -14.87 -9.85 1.48
N VAL A 183 -15.99 -10.58 1.62
CA VAL A 183 -16.43 -11.59 0.64
C VAL A 183 -16.73 -10.96 -0.73
N ALA A 184 -17.44 -9.83 -0.75
CA ALA A 184 -17.76 -9.12 -1.99
C ALA A 184 -16.48 -8.68 -2.72
N THR A 185 -15.51 -8.17 -1.96
CA THR A 185 -14.22 -7.71 -2.50
C THR A 185 -13.39 -8.86 -3.05
N CYS A 186 -13.32 -9.99 -2.33
CA CYS A 186 -12.67 -11.20 -2.84
C CYS A 186 -13.31 -11.67 -4.15
N ALA A 187 -14.64 -11.70 -4.23
CA ALA A 187 -15.35 -12.14 -5.42
C ALA A 187 -15.03 -11.27 -6.64
N ILE A 188 -15.05 -9.93 -6.47
CA ILE A 188 -14.69 -8.98 -7.53
C ILE A 188 -13.22 -9.17 -7.94
N CYS A 189 -12.32 -9.29 -6.96
CA CYS A 189 -10.89 -9.48 -7.22
C CYS A 189 -10.60 -10.74 -8.04
N ILE A 190 -11.11 -11.88 -7.59
CA ILE A 190 -10.95 -13.17 -8.28
C ILE A 190 -11.50 -13.08 -9.71
N PHE A 191 -12.65 -12.42 -9.89
CA PHE A 191 -13.27 -12.27 -11.20
C PHE A 191 -12.37 -11.51 -12.19
N TYR A 192 -11.87 -10.31 -11.85
CA TYR A 192 -11.09 -9.53 -12.83
C TYR A 192 -9.64 -10.03 -12.99
N THR A 193 -9.03 -10.60 -11.94
CA THR A 193 -7.66 -11.13 -12.01
C THR A 193 -7.58 -12.41 -12.84
N SER A 194 -8.57 -13.31 -12.71
CA SER A 194 -8.61 -14.55 -13.49
C SER A 194 -8.80 -14.32 -14.99
N LEU A 195 -9.48 -13.25 -15.38
CA LEU A 195 -9.76 -12.93 -16.78
C LEU A 195 -8.66 -12.11 -17.48
N GLY A 196 -7.99 -11.20 -16.77
CA GLY A 196 -7.21 -10.14 -17.41
C GLY A 196 -5.71 -10.37 -17.62
N GLY A 197 -5.06 -11.24 -16.83
CA GLY A 197 -3.60 -11.45 -16.86
C GLY A 197 -2.77 -10.21 -16.49
N LEU A 198 -1.43 -10.27 -16.64
CA LEU A 198 -0.53 -9.20 -16.17
C LEU A 198 -0.85 -7.83 -16.79
N LYS A 199 -1.27 -7.78 -18.06
CA LYS A 199 -1.59 -6.51 -18.74
C LYS A 199 -2.77 -5.80 -18.08
N ALA A 200 -3.83 -6.54 -17.76
CA ALA A 200 -4.98 -5.97 -17.09
C ALA A 200 -4.62 -5.50 -15.68
N VAL A 201 -3.90 -6.33 -14.92
CA VAL A 201 -3.43 -6.00 -13.57
C VAL A 201 -2.64 -4.69 -13.57
N VAL A 202 -1.65 -4.55 -14.45
CA VAL A 202 -0.84 -3.31 -14.53
C VAL A 202 -1.69 -2.07 -14.85
N TRP A 203 -2.72 -2.19 -15.70
CA TRP A 203 -3.60 -1.07 -16.02
C TRP A 203 -4.60 -0.74 -14.92
N THR A 204 -5.19 -1.75 -14.26
CA THR A 204 -6.02 -1.54 -13.07
C THR A 204 -5.19 -0.89 -11.97
N ASP A 205 -3.96 -1.34 -11.78
CA ASP A 205 -3.02 -0.77 -10.80
C ASP A 205 -2.73 0.71 -11.08
N THR A 206 -2.61 1.07 -12.35
CA THR A 206 -2.35 2.45 -12.78
C THR A 206 -3.55 3.36 -12.46
N VAL A 207 -4.77 2.95 -12.80
CA VAL A 207 -5.99 3.73 -12.52
C VAL A 207 -6.19 3.89 -11.02
N GLN A 208 -6.06 2.79 -10.30
CA GLN A 208 -6.34 2.76 -8.89
C GLN A 208 -5.25 3.45 -8.03
N SER A 209 -4.01 3.56 -8.51
CA SER A 209 -2.94 4.28 -7.79
C SER A 209 -3.16 5.78 -7.82
N PHE A 210 -3.76 6.29 -8.89
CA PHE A 210 -4.17 7.68 -8.96
C PHE A 210 -5.19 8.02 -7.87
N ALA A 211 -6.21 7.17 -7.66
CA ALA A 211 -7.22 7.40 -6.62
C ALA A 211 -6.62 7.36 -5.20
N MET A 212 -5.67 6.46 -4.96
CA MET A 212 -4.94 6.39 -3.69
C MET A 212 -4.09 7.64 -3.45
N ILE A 213 -3.31 8.09 -4.43
CA ILE A 213 -2.50 9.32 -4.34
C ILE A 213 -3.41 10.53 -4.11
N LEU A 214 -4.51 10.62 -4.85
CA LEU A 214 -5.51 11.67 -4.66
C LEU A 214 -6.06 11.66 -3.24
N GLY A 215 -6.37 10.48 -2.70
CA GLY A 215 -6.84 10.29 -1.33
C GLY A 215 -5.87 10.86 -0.30
N VAL A 216 -4.59 10.48 -0.36
CA VAL A 216 -3.56 10.97 0.59
C VAL A 216 -3.36 12.49 0.44
N VAL A 217 -3.21 12.98 -0.78
CA VAL A 217 -3.02 14.42 -1.04
C VAL A 217 -4.21 15.23 -0.54
N ALA A 218 -5.44 14.75 -0.75
CA ALA A 218 -6.62 15.43 -0.27
C ALA A 218 -6.73 15.43 1.27
N VAL A 219 -6.41 14.33 1.97
CA VAL A 219 -6.31 14.34 3.45
C VAL A 219 -5.32 15.41 3.90
N THR A 220 -4.13 15.40 3.30
CA THR A 220 -3.06 16.34 3.61
C THR A 220 -3.50 17.79 3.42
N VAL A 221 -4.05 18.13 2.25
CA VAL A 221 -4.41 19.52 1.91
C VAL A 221 -5.60 20.00 2.73
N LEU A 222 -6.68 19.22 2.76
CA LEU A 222 -7.90 19.59 3.49
C LEU A 222 -7.67 19.66 4.99
N GLY A 223 -6.93 18.69 5.55
CA GLY A 223 -6.57 18.70 6.97
C GLY A 223 -5.67 19.89 7.32
N THR A 224 -4.73 20.26 6.45
CA THR A 224 -3.88 21.44 6.69
C THR A 224 -4.69 22.73 6.69
N MET A 225 -5.65 22.86 5.77
CA MET A 225 -6.54 24.03 5.72
C MET A 225 -7.42 24.12 6.98
N ASP A 226 -7.96 22.98 7.44
CA ASP A 226 -8.80 22.89 8.63
C ASP A 226 -8.05 23.25 9.92
N VAL A 227 -6.78 22.85 10.03
CA VAL A 227 -5.91 23.20 11.18
C VAL A 227 -5.51 24.68 11.20
N GLY A 228 -5.62 25.40 10.08
CA GLY A 228 -5.22 26.80 9.96
C GLY A 228 -3.87 27.03 9.28
N GLY A 229 -3.33 26.03 8.58
CA GLY A 229 -2.14 26.15 7.73
C GLY A 229 -0.93 25.33 8.19
N VAL A 230 0.08 25.26 7.31
CA VAL A 230 1.30 24.45 7.52
C VAL A 230 2.07 24.90 8.77
N GLY A 231 2.13 26.20 9.03
CA GLY A 231 2.83 26.75 10.20
C GLY A 231 2.28 26.20 11.51
N VAL A 232 0.96 26.22 11.68
CA VAL A 232 0.28 25.70 12.88
C VAL A 232 0.54 24.21 13.07
N VAL A 233 0.55 23.43 11.98
CA VAL A 233 0.85 21.99 12.03
C VAL A 233 2.27 21.75 12.56
N LEU A 234 3.25 22.49 12.05
CA LEU A 234 4.64 22.36 12.46
C LEU A 234 4.86 22.87 13.89
N ASP A 235 4.23 23.97 14.28
CA ASP A 235 4.33 24.53 15.63
C ASP A 235 3.78 23.55 16.69
N ARG A 236 2.60 22.96 16.43
CA ARG A 236 2.01 21.94 17.31
C ARG A 236 2.85 20.67 17.36
N ALA A 237 3.43 20.25 16.24
CA ALA A 237 4.32 19.10 16.20
C ALA A 237 5.66 19.35 16.92
N ALA A 238 6.20 20.55 16.83
CA ALA A 238 7.42 20.96 17.53
C ALA A 238 7.19 21.04 19.05
N ALA A 239 6.08 21.67 19.47
CA ALA A 239 5.72 21.83 20.88
C ALA A 239 5.52 20.48 21.62
N SER A 240 5.14 19.44 20.88
CA SER A 240 4.93 18.08 21.39
C SER A 240 6.14 17.15 21.23
N ASN A 241 7.31 17.67 20.81
CA ASN A 241 8.52 16.90 20.51
C ASN A 241 8.32 15.77 19.48
N ARG A 242 7.38 15.95 18.55
CA ARG A 242 7.12 14.95 17.50
C ARG A 242 8.02 15.10 16.28
N LEU A 243 8.67 16.26 16.13
CA LEU A 243 9.63 16.54 15.05
C LEU A 243 11.04 16.05 15.42
N GLU A 244 11.17 14.74 15.58
CA GLU A 244 12.46 14.09 15.77
C GLU A 244 12.69 13.11 14.62
N PHE A 245 13.62 13.43 13.71
CA PHE A 245 13.97 12.55 12.59
C PHE A 245 15.17 11.66 12.92
N PHE A 246 16.16 12.19 13.63
CA PHE A 246 17.45 11.54 13.83
C PHE A 246 17.68 11.19 15.30
N ASN A 247 16.94 10.21 15.81
CA ASN A 247 17.26 9.60 17.10
C ASN A 247 18.44 8.62 16.92
N LEU A 248 19.65 9.02 17.33
CA LEU A 248 20.88 8.26 17.14
C LEU A 248 21.19 7.26 18.27
N ASP A 249 20.23 6.99 19.17
CA ASP A 249 20.39 6.00 20.23
C ASP A 249 20.70 4.60 19.65
N PRO A 250 21.84 3.98 20.00
CA PRO A 250 22.20 2.65 19.50
C PRO A 250 21.43 1.51 20.19
N ASN A 251 20.59 1.79 21.19
CA ASN A 251 19.85 0.77 21.92
C ASN A 251 18.83 0.04 21.01
N PRO A 252 18.98 -1.29 20.78
CA PRO A 252 18.10 -2.05 19.89
C PRO A 252 16.70 -2.31 20.48
N LEU A 253 16.48 -2.00 21.77
CA LEU A 253 15.18 -2.14 22.43
C LEU A 253 14.25 -0.95 22.17
N VAL A 254 14.78 0.16 21.67
CA VAL A 254 13.99 1.34 21.32
C VAL A 254 13.25 1.09 20.01
N ARG A 255 11.94 1.39 19.98
CA ARG A 255 11.04 1.10 18.85
C ARG A 255 11.61 1.62 17.52
N HIS A 256 11.93 2.91 17.47
CA HIS A 256 12.52 3.57 16.31
C HIS A 256 13.73 4.38 16.72
N THR A 257 14.87 4.02 16.15
CA THR A 257 16.07 4.82 16.12
C THR A 257 16.52 4.91 14.67
N PHE A 258 17.39 5.85 14.35
CA PHE A 258 18.00 5.94 13.03
C PHE A 258 18.58 4.58 12.60
N TRP A 259 19.19 3.84 13.52
CA TRP A 259 19.78 2.54 13.25
C TRP A 259 18.74 1.46 12.97
N THR A 260 17.72 1.33 13.83
CA THR A 260 16.68 0.29 13.62
C THR A 260 15.84 0.59 12.40
N VAL A 261 15.54 1.87 12.13
CA VAL A 261 14.77 2.27 10.95
C VAL A 261 15.60 2.13 9.68
N VAL A 262 16.82 2.66 9.61
CA VAL A 262 17.59 2.62 8.36
C VAL A 262 18.16 1.23 8.10
N ILE A 263 18.89 0.64 9.05
CA ILE A 263 19.55 -0.66 8.83
C ILE A 263 18.53 -1.80 8.86
N GLY A 264 17.63 -1.80 9.84
CA GLY A 264 16.61 -2.85 9.96
C GLY A 264 15.69 -2.90 8.76
N ASN A 265 15.17 -1.74 8.32
CA ASN A 265 14.35 -1.72 7.11
C ASN A 265 15.19 -1.98 5.85
N PHE A 266 16.47 -1.60 5.75
CA PHE A 266 17.29 -1.90 4.57
C PHE A 266 17.25 -3.38 4.16
N PHE A 267 17.41 -4.31 5.11
CA PHE A 267 17.35 -5.74 4.80
C PHE A 267 15.93 -6.21 4.44
N MET A 268 14.92 -5.68 5.13
CA MET A 268 13.51 -5.95 4.81
C MET A 268 13.15 -5.46 3.41
N TRP A 269 13.60 -4.27 3.04
CA TRP A 269 13.44 -3.69 1.71
C TRP A 269 14.17 -4.46 0.64
N LEU A 270 15.40 -4.89 0.93
CA LEU A 270 16.20 -5.67 0.00
C LEU A 270 15.50 -7.00 -0.32
N SER A 271 14.99 -7.70 0.70
CA SER A 271 14.23 -8.94 0.45
C SER A 271 12.95 -8.66 -0.34
N HIS A 272 12.25 -7.56 -0.05
CA HIS A 272 11.02 -7.20 -0.73
C HIS A 272 11.25 -6.83 -2.21
N ILE A 273 12.30 -6.08 -2.56
CA ILE A 273 12.53 -5.68 -3.97
C ILE A 273 13.28 -6.76 -4.76
N ALA A 274 14.26 -7.43 -4.14
CA ALA A 274 15.14 -8.37 -4.84
C ALA A 274 14.56 -9.79 -4.96
N ALA A 275 13.73 -10.23 -4.01
CA ALA A 275 13.22 -11.61 -3.99
C ALA A 275 11.72 -11.72 -4.35
N ASN A 276 10.96 -10.62 -4.30
CA ASN A 276 9.55 -10.64 -4.63
C ASN A 276 9.33 -10.87 -6.12
N GLN A 277 8.65 -11.98 -6.41
CA GLN A 277 8.31 -12.41 -7.77
C GLN A 277 7.52 -11.34 -8.54
N ALA A 278 6.59 -10.65 -7.90
CA ALA A 278 5.69 -9.71 -8.55
C ALA A 278 6.41 -8.44 -9.04
N ILE A 279 7.40 -7.95 -8.27
CA ILE A 279 8.24 -6.80 -8.65
C ILE A 279 9.17 -7.18 -9.80
N LEU A 280 9.85 -8.33 -9.68
CA LEU A 280 10.75 -8.83 -10.71
C LEU A 280 10.02 -9.05 -12.04
N GLN A 281 8.85 -9.70 -12.00
CA GLN A 281 8.05 -10.00 -13.19
C GLN A 281 7.62 -8.72 -13.93
N ARG A 282 7.16 -7.69 -13.21
CA ARG A 282 6.82 -6.38 -13.79
C ARG A 282 8.03 -5.70 -14.42
N CYS A 283 9.20 -5.77 -13.79
CA CYS A 283 10.43 -5.20 -14.34
C CYS A 283 10.91 -5.95 -15.61
N LEU A 284 10.76 -7.27 -15.66
CA LEU A 284 11.13 -8.11 -16.81
C LEU A 284 10.15 -7.97 -18.00
N ALA A 285 8.96 -7.41 -17.76
CA ALA A 285 8.00 -7.03 -18.81
C ALA A 285 8.40 -5.76 -19.58
N LEU A 286 9.47 -5.07 -19.19
CA LEU A 286 10.02 -3.94 -19.95
C LEU A 286 10.96 -4.43 -21.06
N PRO A 287 11.06 -3.70 -22.20
CA PRO A 287 11.81 -4.19 -23.37
C PRO A 287 13.34 -4.04 -23.24
N THR A 288 13.84 -3.26 -22.28
CA THR A 288 15.30 -3.09 -22.08
C THR A 288 15.67 -3.02 -20.59
N VAL A 289 16.88 -3.48 -20.23
CA VAL A 289 17.44 -3.35 -18.87
C VAL A 289 17.44 -1.89 -18.42
N GLY A 290 17.80 -0.96 -19.31
CA GLY A 290 17.83 0.48 -18.99
C GLY A 290 16.45 1.04 -18.63
N LYS A 291 15.37 0.56 -19.26
CA LYS A 291 14.00 0.89 -18.86
C LYS A 291 13.64 0.25 -17.51
N ALA A 292 14.03 -1.00 -17.26
CA ALA A 292 13.81 -1.66 -15.97
C ALA A 292 14.52 -0.94 -14.82
N ARG A 293 15.76 -0.49 -15.02
CA ARG A 293 16.49 0.35 -14.05
C ARG A 293 15.80 1.67 -13.77
N ARG A 294 15.39 2.38 -14.82
CA ARG A 294 14.62 3.62 -14.67
C ARG A 294 13.28 3.39 -13.96
N ALA A 295 12.63 2.26 -14.19
CA ALA A 295 11.40 1.89 -13.49
C ALA A 295 11.63 1.69 -11.98
N LEU A 296 12.72 1.03 -11.58
CA LEU A 296 13.11 0.89 -10.16
C LEU A 296 13.50 2.22 -9.50
N ILE A 297 14.20 3.10 -10.22
CA ILE A 297 14.52 4.44 -9.70
C ILE A 297 13.23 5.27 -9.54
N SER A 298 12.33 5.20 -10.53
CA SER A 298 11.04 5.89 -10.47
C SER A 298 10.13 5.31 -9.37
N LEU A 299 10.22 4.00 -9.10
CA LEU A 299 9.59 3.35 -7.96
C LEU A 299 10.08 3.98 -6.65
N SER A 300 11.39 4.10 -6.46
CA SER A 300 11.97 4.76 -5.29
C SER A 300 11.41 6.16 -5.09
N ILE A 301 11.37 6.97 -6.15
CA ILE A 301 10.82 8.33 -6.07
C ILE A 301 9.34 8.33 -5.68
N GLY A 302 8.53 7.46 -6.29
CA GLY A 302 7.10 7.35 -6.00
C GLY A 302 6.82 6.93 -4.54
N ILE A 303 7.59 5.96 -4.03
CA ILE A 303 7.49 5.53 -2.64
C ILE A 303 7.92 6.64 -1.69
N SER A 304 9.07 7.28 -1.93
CA SER A 304 9.56 8.35 -1.07
C SER A 304 8.58 9.53 -1.01
N LEU A 305 7.96 9.89 -2.14
CA LEU A 305 6.88 10.89 -2.16
C LEU A 305 5.69 10.45 -1.30
N PHE A 306 5.24 9.21 -1.46
CA PHE A 306 4.15 8.67 -0.64
C PHE A 306 4.46 8.69 0.86
N VAL A 307 5.69 8.31 1.27
CA VAL A 307 6.12 8.36 2.67
C VAL A 307 6.13 9.80 3.18
N VAL A 308 6.66 10.77 2.41
CA VAL A 308 6.64 12.19 2.80
C VAL A 308 5.22 12.69 3.02
N PHE A 309 4.30 12.41 2.10
CA PHE A 309 2.90 12.79 2.24
C PHE A 309 2.22 12.08 3.42
N SER A 310 2.56 10.83 3.68
CA SER A 310 2.01 10.05 4.81
C SER A 310 2.55 10.50 6.16
N VAL A 311 3.82 10.89 6.23
CA VAL A 311 4.40 11.52 7.43
C VAL A 311 3.72 12.85 7.70
N TYR A 312 3.57 13.68 6.68
CA TYR A 312 2.91 14.96 6.84
C TYR A 312 1.42 14.80 7.19
N SER A 313 0.70 13.85 6.58
CA SER A 313 -0.70 13.58 6.97
C SER A 313 -0.82 13.13 8.42
N GLY A 314 0.08 12.29 8.92
CA GLY A 314 0.13 11.92 10.34
C GLY A 314 0.33 13.12 11.27
N LEU A 315 1.20 14.07 10.90
CA LEU A 315 1.37 15.33 11.63
C LEU A 315 0.14 16.23 11.57
N VAL A 316 -0.53 16.31 10.42
CA VAL A 316 -1.77 17.07 10.25
C VAL A 316 -2.88 16.50 11.13
N ILE A 317 -3.03 15.17 11.15
CA ILE A 317 -3.99 14.48 12.02
C ILE A 317 -3.69 14.79 13.49
N TYR A 318 -2.42 14.70 13.88
CA TYR A 318 -2.01 15.04 15.25
C TYR A 318 -2.32 16.50 15.59
N ALA A 319 -1.97 17.43 14.70
CA ALA A 319 -2.21 18.84 14.91
C ALA A 319 -3.71 19.15 15.02
N LYS A 320 -4.56 18.48 14.24
CA LYS A 320 -6.02 18.61 14.29
C LYS A 320 -6.60 18.13 15.62
N TYR A 321 -6.13 16.99 16.11
CA TYR A 321 -6.65 16.33 17.31
C TYR A 321 -5.81 16.56 18.57
N HIS A 322 -4.93 17.55 18.55
CA HIS A 322 -4.03 17.87 19.67
C HIS A 322 -4.79 18.11 20.99
N ASP A 323 -5.94 18.79 20.92
CA ASP A 323 -6.72 19.19 22.10
C ASP A 323 -7.75 18.12 22.51
N CYS A 324 -8.18 17.28 21.58
CA CYS A 324 -9.17 16.22 21.81
C CYS A 324 -8.80 14.98 21.01
N ASP A 325 -8.11 14.04 21.68
CA ASP A 325 -7.68 12.78 21.07
C ASP A 325 -8.90 11.86 20.80
N PRO A 326 -9.16 11.45 19.55
CA PRO A 326 -10.23 10.52 19.18
C PRO A 326 -10.14 9.17 19.88
N VAL A 327 -8.93 8.72 20.23
CA VAL A 327 -8.70 7.46 20.96
C VAL A 327 -9.13 7.61 22.42
N TYR A 328 -8.73 8.71 23.07
CA TYR A 328 -9.07 8.96 24.47
C TYR A 328 -10.56 9.26 24.67
N SER A 329 -11.14 10.05 23.75
CA SER A 329 -12.57 10.37 23.73
C SER A 329 -13.47 9.19 23.33
N GLN A 330 -12.90 8.01 23.04
CA GLN A 330 -13.61 6.81 22.60
C GLN A 330 -14.39 6.99 21.30
N ALA A 331 -14.01 7.97 20.48
CA ALA A 331 -14.53 8.14 19.12
C ALA A 331 -14.02 7.01 18.19
N ILE A 332 -12.80 6.55 18.45
CA ILE A 332 -12.20 5.35 17.84
C ILE A 332 -11.62 4.43 18.92
N ARG A 333 -11.57 3.12 18.64
CA ARG A 333 -11.03 2.11 19.59
C ARG A 333 -9.55 1.82 19.38
N LYS A 334 -9.08 1.92 18.13
CA LYS A 334 -7.70 1.60 17.74
C LYS A 334 -7.11 2.74 16.94
N VAL A 335 -5.80 2.94 17.11
CA VAL A 335 -5.04 3.99 16.43
C VAL A 335 -5.11 3.84 14.90
N ASP A 336 -5.14 2.62 14.36
CA ASP A 336 -5.25 2.37 12.91
C ASP A 336 -6.51 2.94 12.27
N GLN A 337 -7.52 3.30 13.08
CA GLN A 337 -8.77 3.92 12.63
C GLN A 337 -8.67 5.45 12.50
N ILE A 338 -7.57 6.07 12.94
CA ILE A 338 -7.43 7.53 13.01
C ILE A 338 -7.51 8.18 11.63
N LEU A 339 -6.88 7.57 10.62
CA LEU A 339 -6.87 8.12 9.27
C LEU A 339 -8.26 8.02 8.61
N PRO A 340 -8.95 6.86 8.60
CA PRO A 340 -10.34 6.78 8.14
C PRO A 340 -11.29 7.72 8.91
N TYR A 341 -11.10 7.87 10.22
CA TYR A 341 -11.88 8.81 11.04
C TYR A 341 -11.68 10.26 10.58
N THR A 342 -10.43 10.66 10.38
CA THR A 342 -10.10 12.01 9.89
C THR A 342 -10.71 12.26 8.50
N VAL A 343 -10.68 11.27 7.61
CA VAL A 343 -11.29 11.36 6.27
C VAL A 343 -12.79 11.62 6.37
N MET A 344 -13.48 10.90 7.26
CA MET A 344 -14.92 11.09 7.45
C MET A 344 -15.23 12.44 8.10
N ASP A 345 -14.37 12.92 9.01
CA ASP A 345 -14.54 14.22 9.65
C ASP A 345 -14.37 15.38 8.65
N LEU A 346 -13.37 15.26 7.76
CA LEU A 346 -13.12 16.20 6.65
C LEU A 346 -14.16 16.08 5.51
N ALA A 347 -15.00 15.04 5.50
CA ALA A 347 -15.99 14.81 4.45
C ALA A 347 -17.05 15.92 4.35
N ASN A 348 -17.29 16.66 5.44
CA ASN A 348 -18.22 17.78 5.44
C ASN A 348 -17.81 18.89 4.46
N SER A 349 -16.52 19.01 4.18
CA SER A 349 -15.98 20.05 3.27
C SER A 349 -16.01 19.64 1.80
N VAL A 350 -15.94 18.33 1.49
CA VAL A 350 -15.92 17.82 0.11
C VAL A 350 -16.71 16.50 0.01
N PRO A 351 -17.97 16.52 -0.47
CA PRO A 351 -18.75 15.30 -0.64
C PRO A 351 -18.12 14.40 -1.72
N GLY A 352 -18.09 13.08 -1.50
CA GLY A 352 -17.52 12.10 -2.42
C GLY A 352 -16.04 11.79 -2.16
N PHE A 353 -15.35 12.62 -1.37
CA PHE A 353 -13.95 12.39 -0.99
C PHE A 353 -13.73 11.08 -0.21
N PRO A 354 -14.55 10.73 0.80
CA PRO A 354 -14.45 9.44 1.48
C PRO A 354 -14.58 8.24 0.53
N GLY A 355 -15.49 8.33 -0.46
CA GLY A 355 -15.62 7.32 -1.50
C GLY A 355 -14.33 7.11 -2.28
N ILE A 356 -13.66 8.19 -2.70
CA ILE A 356 -12.37 8.10 -3.41
C ILE A 356 -11.28 7.51 -2.51
N PHE A 357 -11.18 8.00 -1.27
CA PHE A 357 -10.17 7.55 -0.32
C PHE A 357 -10.29 6.04 -0.07
N ILE A 358 -11.48 5.56 0.30
CA ILE A 358 -11.70 4.14 0.58
C ILE A 358 -11.53 3.30 -0.68
N ALA A 359 -11.95 3.78 -1.85
CA ALA A 359 -11.66 3.10 -3.10
C ALA A 359 -10.14 2.96 -3.32
N GLY A 360 -9.36 3.99 -3.00
CA GLY A 360 -7.90 3.95 -2.97
C GLY A 360 -7.34 2.91 -1.99
N VAL A 361 -7.87 2.83 -0.77
CA VAL A 361 -7.45 1.86 0.26
C VAL A 361 -7.71 0.41 -0.19
N PHE A 362 -8.90 0.13 -0.72
CA PHE A 362 -9.21 -1.19 -1.30
C PHE A 362 -8.27 -1.54 -2.41
N SER A 363 -8.08 -0.57 -3.27
CA SER A 363 -7.24 -0.79 -4.41
C SER A 363 -5.77 -0.97 -4.02
N ALA A 364 -5.28 -0.35 -2.94
CA ALA A 364 -3.92 -0.55 -2.43
C ALA A 364 -3.74 -1.99 -1.94
N ALA A 365 -4.73 -2.53 -1.23
CA ALA A 365 -4.73 -3.91 -0.75
C ALA A 365 -4.78 -4.95 -1.86
N LEU A 366 -5.62 -4.76 -2.88
CA LEU A 366 -5.85 -5.77 -3.93
C LEU A 366 -4.64 -6.02 -4.86
N ARG A 367 -3.58 -5.22 -4.79
CA ARG A 367 -2.42 -5.25 -5.72
C ARG A 367 -1.10 -5.66 -5.09
N SER A 368 -1.09 -5.78 -3.76
CA SER A 368 0.07 -6.27 -3.00
C SER A 368 0.25 -7.79 -3.15
N GLU A 369 -0.69 -8.44 -3.84
CA GLU A 369 -0.70 -9.82 -4.33
C GLU A 369 -0.35 -9.88 -5.83
#